data_AF-A0A660M9G5-F1
#
_entry.id   AF-A0A660M9G5-F1
#
_cell.length_a   1.000
_cell.length_b   1.000
_cell.length_c   1.000
_cell.angle_alpha   90.00
_cell.angle_beta   90.00
_cell.angle_gamma   90.00
#
_symmetry.space_group_name_H-M   'P 1'
#
loop_
_entity.id
_entity.type
_entity.pdbx_description
1 polymer ?
#
loop_
_entity_poly.entity_id
_entity_poly.type
_entity_poly.pdbx_seq_one_letter_code
_entity_poly.pdbx_strand_id
1 'polypeptide(L)'
;IIITANFSVTARLNKVITPELRAEGLMREIIRHIQAARKKADLNVDDRIELNFISENTEVLDSFKKFEQEISKEVLATKAEISENELDFVQIVKVEGSEVKISLKKA
;
A
#
# COMPACT_ATOMS: atom_id res chain seq x y z
N ILE A 1 29.11 -26.13 30.46
CA ILE A 1 29.39 -24.73 30.04
C ILE A 1 28.25 -24.32 29.13
N ILE A 2 27.34 -23.45 29.59
CA ILE A 2 26.27 -22.89 28.75
C ILE A 2 26.71 -21.45 28.46
N ILE A 3 26.93 -21.12 27.18
CA ILE A 3 27.24 -19.77 26.73
C ILE A 3 25.94 -19.17 26.21
N THR A 4 25.33 -18.26 26.97
CA THR A 4 24.16 -17.50 26.54
C THR A 4 24.65 -16.22 25.86
N ALA A 5 24.39 -16.09 24.56
CA ALA A 5 24.68 -14.86 23.83
C ALA A 5 23.44 -13.94 23.86
N ASN A 6 23.52 -12.84 24.61
CA ASN A 6 22.52 -11.78 24.58
C ASN A 6 22.82 -10.84 23.41
N PHE A 7 22.06 -10.92 22.32
CA PHE A 7 22.19 -10.02 21.19
C PHE A 7 21.20 -8.86 21.33
N SER A 8 21.67 -7.71 21.84
CA SER A 8 20.87 -6.48 21.94
C SER A 8 20.97 -5.66 20.65
N VAL A 9 20.03 -5.83 19.72
CA VAL A 9 19.92 -4.97 18.54
C VAL A 9 19.37 -3.61 18.97
N THR A 10 20.21 -2.58 18.98
CA THR A 10 19.78 -1.20 19.26
C THR A 10 19.62 -0.46 17.93
N ALA A 11 18.42 -0.51 17.34
CA ALA A 11 18.09 0.29 16.16
C ALA A 11 17.88 1.76 16.58
N ARG A 12 18.82 2.65 16.25
CA ARG A 12 18.60 4.10 16.39
C ARG A 12 17.84 4.59 15.16
N LEU A 13 16.53 4.74 15.29
CA LEU A 13 15.71 5.36 14.25
C LEU A 13 15.98 6.87 14.23
N ASN A 14 16.64 7.35 13.18
CA ASN A 14 16.86 8.77 12.95
C ASN A 14 15.48 9.44 12.81
N LYS A 15 15.13 10.39 13.69
CA LYS A 15 13.76 10.94 13.83
C LYS A 15 13.40 12.03 12.81
N VAL A 16 14.28 12.32 11.85
CA VAL A 16 14.01 13.28 10.78
C VAL A 16 13.45 12.51 9.60
N ILE A 17 12.13 12.37 9.56
CA ILE A 17 11.44 11.84 8.38
C ILE A 17 11.49 12.92 7.31
N THR A 18 12.24 12.68 6.24
CA THR A 18 12.21 13.56 5.07
C THR A 18 10.91 13.33 4.29
N PRO A 19 10.44 14.32 3.49
CA PRO A 19 9.24 14.15 2.66
C PRO A 19 9.30 12.90 1.77
N GLU A 20 10.50 12.54 1.28
CA GLU A 20 10.72 11.35 0.46
C GLU A 20 10.52 10.06 1.26
N LEU A 21 11.06 9.99 2.48
CA LEU A 21 10.89 8.84 3.37
C LEU A 21 9.43 8.67 3.80
N ARG A 22 8.68 9.77 3.99
CA ARG A 22 7.25 9.70 4.28
C ARG A 22 6.47 9.14 3.08
N ALA A 23 6.73 9.64 1.88
CA ALA A 23 6.06 9.15 0.67
C ALA A 23 6.37 7.66 0.41
N GLU A 24 7.61 7.24 0.64
CA GLU A 24 7.98 5.81 0.54
C GLU A 24 7.29 4.96 1.63
N GLY A 25 7.14 5.49 2.84
CA GLY A 25 6.35 4.87 3.91
C GLY A 25 4.89 4.67 3.51
N LEU A 26 4.26 5.72 2.99
CA LEU A 26 2.89 5.70 2.46
C LEU A 26 2.73 4.69 1.33
N MET A 27 3.65 4.67 0.37
CA MET A 27 3.66 3.67 -0.71
C MET A 27 3.61 2.24 -0.14
N ARG A 28 4.49 1.91 0.81
CA ARG A 28 4.51 0.57 1.44
C ARG A 28 3.20 0.23 2.14
N GLU A 29 2.62 1.20 2.84
CA GLU A 29 1.34 1.02 3.52
C GLU A 29 0.21 0.79 2.51
N ILE A 30 0.16 1.58 1.43
CA ILE A 30 -0.81 1.42 0.34
C ILE A 30 -0.72 0.02 -0.27
N ILE A 31 0.48 -0.44 -0.63
CA ILE A 31 0.70 -1.79 -1.19
C ILE A 31 0.16 -2.85 -0.23
N ARG A 32 0.46 -2.73 1.06
CA ARG A 32 -0.03 -3.66 2.09
C ARG A 32 -1.56 -3.70 2.12
N HIS A 33 -2.22 -2.56 2.02
CA HIS A 33 -3.68 -2.52 1.99
C HIS A 33 -4.28 -3.11 0.72
N ILE A 34 -3.68 -2.85 -0.44
CA ILE A 34 -4.11 -3.46 -1.71
C ILE A 34 -3.98 -4.97 -1.64
N GLN A 35 -2.85 -5.51 -1.16
CA GLN A 35 -2.65 -6.95 -1.02
C GLN A 35 -3.64 -7.57 -0.02
N ALA A 36 -3.97 -6.87 1.07
CA ALA A 36 -5.01 -7.32 1.99
C ALA A 36 -6.40 -7.32 1.33
N ALA A 37 -6.70 -6.34 0.48
CA ALA A 37 -7.94 -6.26 -0.28
C ALA A 37 -8.06 -7.39 -1.30
N ARG A 38 -6.97 -7.71 -2.01
CA ARG A 38 -6.92 -8.87 -2.93
C ARG A 38 -7.28 -10.17 -2.22
N LYS A 39 -6.68 -10.41 -1.05
CA LYS A 39 -6.97 -11.61 -0.25
C LYS A 39 -8.43 -11.67 0.18
N LYS A 40 -9.06 -10.54 0.50
CA LYS A 40 -10.48 -10.48 0.87
C LYS A 40 -11.42 -10.64 -0.32
N ALA A 41 -10.98 -10.27 -1.51
CA ALA A 41 -11.67 -10.47 -2.78
C ALA A 41 -11.49 -11.89 -3.35
N ASP A 42 -10.84 -12.79 -2.61
CA ASP A 42 -10.53 -14.16 -3.04
C ASP A 42 -9.69 -14.24 -4.34
N LEU A 43 -8.85 -13.23 -4.57
CA LEU A 43 -7.92 -13.19 -5.71
C LEU A 43 -6.56 -13.80 -5.33
N ASN A 44 -5.93 -14.48 -6.28
CA ASN A 44 -4.59 -15.02 -6.09
C ASN A 44 -3.54 -13.92 -6.22
N VAL A 45 -2.37 -14.12 -5.63
CA VAL A 45 -1.23 -13.18 -5.70
C VAL A 45 -0.70 -13.01 -7.13
N ASP A 46 -0.84 -14.03 -7.97
CA ASP A 46 -0.39 -14.05 -9.36
C ASP A 46 -1.43 -13.50 -10.34
N ASP A 47 -2.67 -13.26 -9.88
CA ASP A 47 -3.72 -12.71 -10.72
C ASP A 47 -3.39 -11.26 -11.11
N ARG A 48 -3.74 -10.88 -12.33
CA ARG A 48 -3.68 -9.48 -12.77
C ARG A 48 -4.95 -8.77 -12.33
N ILE A 49 -4.81 -7.52 -11.88
CA ILE A 49 -5.94 -6.74 -11.37
C ILE A 49 -6.04 -5.36 -12.01
N GLU A 50 -7.26 -4.85 -12.12
CA GLU A 50 -7.50 -3.41 -12.24
C GLU A 50 -7.70 -2.85 -10.84
N LEU A 51 -7.11 -1.68 -10.58
CA LEU A 51 -7.08 -1.02 -9.29
C LEU A 51 -7.54 0.43 -9.43
N ASN A 52 -8.61 0.78 -8.73
CA ASN A 52 -8.99 2.16 -8.50
C ASN A 52 -8.72 2.53 -7.04
N PHE A 53 -8.12 3.69 -6.84
CA PHE A 53 -7.69 4.16 -5.54
C PHE A 53 -8.19 5.59 -5.33
N ILE A 54 -8.92 5.87 -4.25
CA ILE A 54 -9.36 7.23 -3.94
C ILE A 54 -9.26 7.51 -2.45
N SER A 55 -8.87 8.73 -2.13
CA SER A 55 -8.68 9.23 -0.77
C SER A 55 -9.01 10.72 -0.74
N GLU A 56 -9.52 11.21 0.38
CA GLU A 56 -9.69 12.65 0.61
C GLU A 56 -8.36 13.34 0.97
N ASN A 57 -7.33 12.54 1.32
CA ASN A 57 -6.02 13.05 1.69
C ASN A 57 -5.11 13.18 0.46
N THR A 58 -4.76 14.43 0.14
CA THR A 58 -3.90 14.78 -1.00
C THR A 58 -2.50 14.19 -0.88
N GLU A 59 -1.93 14.07 0.31
CA GLU A 59 -0.59 13.49 0.49
C GLU A 59 -0.56 11.99 0.15
N VAL A 60 -1.64 11.29 0.48
CA VAL A 60 -1.82 9.88 0.12
C VAL A 60 -1.99 9.73 -1.39
N LEU A 61 -2.77 10.61 -2.03
CA LEU A 61 -2.93 10.63 -3.49
C LEU A 61 -1.63 10.97 -4.22
N ASP A 62 -0.89 11.96 -3.74
CA ASP A 62 0.40 12.36 -4.30
C ASP A 62 1.43 11.24 -4.16
N SER A 63 1.44 10.56 -3.03
CA SER A 63 2.29 9.38 -2.83
C SER A 63 1.89 8.24 -3.77
N PHE A 64 0.59 7.95 -3.91
CA PHE A 64 0.11 6.94 -4.85
C PHE A 64 0.55 7.25 -6.28
N LYS A 65 0.33 8.50 -6.73
CA LYS A 65 0.70 8.96 -8.06
C LYS A 65 2.22 8.95 -8.28
N LYS A 66 3.00 9.33 -7.27
CA LYS A 66 4.47 9.32 -7.33
C LYS A 66 5.04 7.92 -7.52
N PHE A 67 4.40 6.91 -6.93
CA PHE A 67 4.84 5.52 -6.94
C PHE A 67 3.89 4.60 -7.71
N GLU A 68 3.11 5.15 -8.64
CA GLU A 68 2.07 4.41 -9.36
C GLU A 68 2.63 3.20 -10.09
N GLN A 69 3.81 3.35 -10.71
CA GLN A 69 4.48 2.28 -11.45
C GLN A 69 4.95 1.16 -10.52
N GLU A 70 5.58 1.51 -9.40
CA GLU A 70 6.04 0.58 -8.37
C GLU A 70 4.87 -0.17 -7.75
N ILE A 71 3.81 0.55 -7.36
CA ILE A 71 2.59 -0.05 -6.81
C ILE A 71 1.99 -1.02 -7.83
N SER A 72 1.84 -0.60 -9.08
CA SER A 72 1.27 -1.44 -10.15
C SER A 72 2.08 -2.71 -10.36
N LYS A 73 3.41 -2.59 -10.36
CA LYS A 73 4.31 -3.74 -10.53
C LYS A 73 4.21 -4.71 -9.36
N GLU A 74 4.21 -4.22 -8.13
CA GLU A 74 4.15 -5.04 -6.91
C GLU A 74 2.81 -5.76 -6.74
N VAL A 75 1.71 -5.13 -7.17
CA VAL A 75 0.37 -5.72 -7.06
C VAL A 75 -0.13 -6.34 -8.36
N LEU A 76 0.74 -6.49 -9.37
CA LEU A 76 0.40 -6.98 -10.72
C LEU A 76 -0.83 -6.27 -11.33
N ALA A 77 -0.98 -4.97 -11.06
CA ALA A 77 -2.06 -4.19 -11.65
C ALA A 77 -1.79 -3.93 -13.13
N THR A 78 -2.75 -4.27 -13.98
CA THR A 78 -2.76 -3.88 -15.40
C THR A 78 -3.15 -2.42 -15.57
N LYS A 79 -3.95 -1.90 -14.63
CA LYS A 79 -4.38 -0.51 -14.57
C LYS A 79 -4.46 -0.09 -13.10
N ALA A 80 -3.79 1.00 -12.75
CA ALA A 80 -3.87 1.63 -11.44
C ALA A 80 -4.18 3.10 -11.64
N GLU A 81 -5.35 3.56 -11.20
CA GLU A 81 -5.75 4.96 -11.39
C GLU A 81 -6.44 5.54 -10.15
N ILE A 82 -6.38 6.87 -10.05
CA ILE A 82 -7.13 7.59 -9.03
C ILE A 82 -8.53 7.84 -9.56
N SER A 83 -9.50 7.10 -9.04
CA SER A 83 -10.89 7.15 -9.53
C SER A 83 -11.88 6.80 -8.43
N GLU A 84 -13.03 7.47 -8.44
CA GLU A 84 -14.19 7.12 -7.61
C GLU A 84 -14.97 5.92 -8.15
N ASN A 85 -14.66 5.45 -9.37
CA ASN A 85 -15.35 4.33 -9.98
C ASN A 85 -15.15 3.06 -9.15
N GLU A 86 -16.25 2.45 -8.74
CA GLU A 86 -16.22 1.18 -8.02
C GLU A 86 -16.06 0.03 -9.01
N LEU A 87 -15.22 -0.92 -8.62
CA LEU A 87 -14.96 -2.17 -9.34
C LEU A 87 -15.65 -3.32 -8.57
N ASP A 88 -15.44 -4.56 -9.01
CA ASP A 88 -16.10 -5.75 -8.49
C ASP A 88 -15.96 -5.92 -6.97
N PHE A 89 -14.81 -5.56 -6.40
CA PHE A 89 -14.57 -5.56 -4.97
C PHE A 89 -14.18 -4.17 -4.48
N VAL A 90 -14.82 -3.72 -3.40
CA VAL A 90 -14.54 -2.43 -2.77
C VAL A 90 -14.18 -2.64 -1.31
N GLN A 91 -13.11 -1.97 -0.87
CA GLN A 91 -12.71 -1.94 0.52
C GLN A 91 -12.28 -0.54 0.94
N ILE A 92 -12.83 -0.10 2.06
CA ILE A 92 -12.40 1.13 2.74
C ILE A 92 -11.41 0.75 3.84
N VAL A 93 -10.26 1.43 3.86
CA VAL A 93 -9.20 1.28 4.85
C VAL A 93 -8.77 2.64 5.37
N LYS A 94 -8.07 2.68 6.51
CA LYS A 94 -7.47 3.90 7.04
C LYS A 94 -5.96 3.86 6.80
N VAL A 95 -5.43 4.91 6.17
CA VAL A 95 -3.99 5.13 5.91
C VAL A 95 -3.64 6.50 6.50
N GLU A 96 -2.67 6.56 7.42
CA GLU A 96 -2.32 7.80 8.15
C GLU A 96 -3.54 8.51 8.80
N GLY A 97 -4.56 7.74 9.20
CA GLY A 97 -5.80 8.27 9.80
C GLY A 97 -6.84 8.77 8.80
N SER A 98 -6.53 8.83 7.50
CA SER A 98 -7.47 9.19 6.43
C SER A 98 -8.12 7.96 5.81
N GLU A 99 -9.39 8.07 5.43
CA GLU A 99 -10.10 7.00 4.75
C GLU A 99 -9.68 6.92 3.28
N VAL A 100 -9.36 5.70 2.85
CA VAL A 100 -8.93 5.36 1.51
C VAL A 100 -9.86 4.26 1.01
N LYS A 101 -10.51 4.50 -0.12
CA LYS A 101 -11.31 3.51 -0.82
C LYS A 101 -10.44 2.87 -1.90
N ILE A 102 -10.31 1.55 -1.80
CA ILE A 102 -9.60 0.68 -2.73
C ILE A 102 -10.64 -0.17 -3.42
N SER A 103 -10.73 -0.04 -4.73
CA SER A 103 -11.60 -0.89 -5.56
C SER A 103 -10.74 -1.71 -6.49
N LEU A 104 -11.07 -2.99 -6.66
CA LEU A 104 -10.29 -3.90 -7.47
C LEU A 104 -11.16 -4.91 -8.22
N LYS A 105 -10.70 -5.30 -9.40
CA LYS A 105 -11.33 -6.30 -10.26
C LYS A 105 -10.25 -7.18 -10.90
N LYS A 106 -10.57 -8.44 -11.17
CA LYS A 106 -9.69 -9.32 -11.94
C LYS A 106 -9.68 -8.89 -13.42
N ALA A 107 -8.48 -8.66 -13.96
CA ALA A 107 -8.28 -8.30 -15.36
C ALA A 107 -8.37 -9.52 -16.30
#